data_AF-A0A3N5HS58-F1
#
_entry.id   AF-A0A3N5HS58-F1
#
_cell.length_a   1.000
_cell.length_b   1.000
_cell.length_c   1.000
_cell.angle_alpha   90.00
_cell.angle_beta   90.00
_cell.angle_gamma   90.00
#
_symmetry.space_group_name_H-M   'P 1'
#
loop_
_entity.id
_entity.type
_entity.pdbx_description
1 polymer ?
#
loop_
_entity_poly.entity_id
_entity_poly.type
_entity_poly.pdbx_seq_one_letter_code
_entity_poly.pdbx_strand_id
1 'polypeptide(L)'
;MAINLSKNALRVLTARYLRCDAERHVLETPEDMFARVADAIARAEVVFGQPDRVSYWRDEFYRMMTSTTFLPNSPTLMNAPNGQLSACFVLPVEDSIEDIFEAVKEMALVQRSGGGTGFSFSHLRPKGDLVSTTGG
;
A
#
# COMPACT_ATOMS: atom_id res chain seq x y z
N MET A 1 -6.09 -13.68 -23.55
CA MET A 1 -4.98 -12.92 -24.17
C MET A 1 -3.79 -13.09 -23.25
N ALA A 2 -2.67 -13.63 -23.72
CA ALA A 2 -1.51 -13.87 -22.85
C ALA A 2 -0.84 -12.53 -22.50
N ILE A 3 -0.55 -12.30 -21.22
CA ILE A 3 0.12 -11.07 -20.79
C ILE A 3 1.57 -11.11 -21.27
N ASN A 4 2.02 -10.06 -21.96
CA ASN A 4 3.40 -9.98 -22.46
C ASN A 4 4.30 -9.32 -21.40
N LEU A 5 4.78 -10.13 -20.45
CA LEU A 5 5.72 -9.69 -19.41
C LEU A 5 7.15 -10.16 -19.73
N SER A 6 8.11 -9.27 -19.53
CA SER A 6 9.52 -9.63 -19.64
C SER A 6 9.93 -10.65 -18.57
N LYS A 7 10.98 -11.43 -18.84
CA LYS A 7 11.55 -12.37 -17.85
C LYS A 7 11.92 -11.68 -16.53
N ASN A 8 12.38 -10.43 -16.58
CA ASN A 8 12.70 -9.64 -15.40
C ASN A 8 11.45 -9.23 -14.62
N ALA A 9 10.38 -8.82 -15.32
CA ALA A 9 9.11 -8.51 -14.68
C ALA A 9 8.55 -9.75 -13.96
N LEU A 10 8.56 -10.91 -14.62
CA LEU A 10 8.14 -12.18 -14.02
C LEU A 10 8.96 -12.50 -12.75
N ARG A 11 10.29 -12.37 -12.80
CA ARG A 11 11.16 -12.57 -11.63
C ARG A 11 10.80 -11.66 -10.46
N VAL A 12 10.50 -10.39 -10.73
CA VAL A 12 10.12 -9.42 -9.69
C VAL A 12 8.75 -9.75 -9.11
N LEU A 13 7.77 -10.10 -9.96
CA LEU A 13 6.44 -10.50 -9.52
C LEU A 13 6.49 -11.73 -8.62
N THR A 14 7.16 -12.80 -9.06
CA THR A 14 7.37 -14.03 -8.29
C THR A 14 8.05 -13.77 -6.95
N ALA A 15 9.01 -12.85 -6.89
CA ALA A 15 9.77 -12.61 -5.68
C ALA A 15 9.03 -11.77 -4.63
N ARG A 16 8.06 -10.93 -5.02
CA ARG A 16 7.53 -9.87 -4.14
C ARG A 16 6.02 -9.63 -4.19
N TYR A 17 5.35 -9.97 -5.29
CA TYR A 17 3.97 -9.54 -5.53
C TYR A 17 2.97 -10.69 -5.57
N LEU A 18 3.38 -11.83 -6.14
CA LEU A 18 2.52 -13.00 -6.20
C LEU A 18 2.37 -13.57 -4.79
N ARG A 19 1.13 -13.83 -4.38
CA ARG A 19 0.79 -14.54 -3.14
C ARG A 19 1.49 -15.89 -3.08
N CYS A 20 1.98 -16.21 -1.89
CA CYS A 20 2.58 -17.50 -1.58
C CYS A 20 1.96 -18.09 -0.31
N ASP A 21 2.13 -19.40 -0.12
CA ASP A 21 1.87 -20.08 1.15
C ASP A 21 2.96 -19.77 2.19
N ALA A 22 2.85 -20.40 3.37
CA ALA A 22 3.81 -20.24 4.46
C ALA A 22 5.22 -20.78 4.10
N GLU A 23 5.27 -21.78 3.23
CA GLU A 23 6.48 -22.40 2.71
C GLU A 23 7.10 -21.64 1.51
N ARG A 24 6.47 -20.54 1.09
CA ARG A 24 6.83 -19.67 -0.04
C ARG A 24 6.66 -20.30 -1.44
N HIS A 25 5.75 -21.26 -1.59
CA HIS A 25 5.28 -21.67 -2.91
C HIS A 25 4.28 -20.65 -3.45
N VAL A 26 4.49 -20.24 -4.70
CA VAL A 26 3.63 -19.26 -5.38
C VAL A 26 2.26 -19.88 -5.67
N LEU A 27 1.21 -19.18 -5.25
CA LEU A 27 -0.19 -19.62 -5.36
C LEU A 27 -0.98 -18.89 -6.45
N GLU A 28 -0.44 -17.80 -7.01
CA GLU A 28 -1.13 -17.00 -8.03
C GLU A 28 -0.22 -16.71 -9.23
N THR A 29 -0.81 -16.67 -10.42
CA THR A 29 -0.15 -16.17 -11.64
C THR A 29 -0.25 -14.64 -11.74
N PRO A 30 0.54 -13.97 -12.61
CA PRO A 30 0.35 -12.54 -12.87
C PRO A 30 -1.08 -12.18 -13.31
N GLU A 31 -1.70 -13.02 -14.13
CA GLU A 31 -3.09 -12.91 -14.54
C GLU A 31 -4.04 -12.93 -13.33
N ASP A 32 -3.85 -13.89 -12.41
CA ASP A 32 -4.66 -14.01 -11.19
C ASP A 32 -4.48 -12.80 -10.27
N MET A 33 -3.24 -12.32 -10.12
CA MET A 33 -2.92 -11.13 -9.33
C MET A 33 -3.66 -9.90 -9.87
N PHE A 34 -3.62 -9.66 -11.18
CA PHE A 34 -4.33 -8.53 -11.79
C PHE A 34 -5.85 -8.68 -11.71
N ALA A 35 -6.39 -9.89 -11.88
CA ALA A 35 -7.82 -10.14 -11.74
C ALA A 35 -8.30 -9.86 -10.30
N ARG A 36 -7.54 -10.33 -9.31
CA ARG A 36 -7.78 -10.07 -7.88
C ARG A 36 -7.79 -8.57 -7.57
N VAL A 37 -6.81 -7.83 -8.07
CA VAL A 37 -6.71 -6.38 -7.84
C VAL A 37 -7.86 -5.64 -8.53
N ALA A 38 -8.18 -6.01 -9.77
CA ALA A 38 -9.26 -5.39 -10.53
C ALA A 38 -10.62 -5.60 -9.84
N ASP A 39 -10.90 -6.81 -9.37
CA ASP A 39 -12.13 -7.12 -8.62
C ASP A 39 -12.20 -6.32 -7.31
N ALA A 40 -11.09 -6.25 -6.57
CA ALA A 40 -11.02 -5.52 -5.32
C ALA A 40 -11.37 -4.04 -5.49
N ILE A 41 -10.80 -3.38 -6.50
CA ILE A 41 -11.01 -1.94 -6.75
C ILE A 41 -12.43 -1.69 -7.31
N ALA A 42 -12.90 -2.53 -8.24
CA ALA A 42 -14.23 -2.36 -8.84
C ALA A 42 -15.38 -2.46 -7.83
N ARG A 43 -15.20 -3.17 -6.70
CA ARG A 43 -16.18 -3.22 -5.60
C ARG A 43 -16.48 -1.86 -4.98
N ALA A 44 -15.63 -0.85 -5.18
CA ALA A 44 -15.92 0.52 -4.77
C ALA A 44 -17.23 1.05 -5.39
N GLU A 45 -17.59 0.60 -6.59
CA GLU A 45 -18.83 1.00 -7.26
C GLU A 45 -20.07 0.59 -6.46
N VAL A 46 -20.02 -0.52 -5.70
CA VAL A 46 -21.11 -0.91 -4.79
C VAL A 46 -21.25 0.13 -3.68
N VAL A 47 -20.14 0.57 -3.10
CA VAL A 47 -20.11 1.58 -2.03
C VAL A 47 -20.65 2.93 -2.53
N PHE A 48 -20.34 3.29 -3.78
CA PHE A 48 -20.84 4.50 -4.43
C PHE A 48 -22.23 4.35 -5.08
N GLY A 49 -22.96 3.27 -4.80
CA GLY A 49 -24.35 3.08 -5.23
C GLY A 49 -24.53 2.74 -6.71
N GLN A 50 -23.51 2.20 -7.37
CA GLN A 50 -23.50 1.80 -8.79
C GLN A 50 -23.11 0.32 -8.98
N PRO A 51 -23.78 -0.64 -8.31
CA PRO A 51 -23.39 -2.05 -8.34
C PRO A 51 -23.37 -2.65 -9.76
N ASP A 52 -24.24 -2.17 -10.66
CA ASP A 52 -24.31 -2.65 -12.04
C ASP A 52 -23.04 -2.32 -12.85
N ARG A 53 -22.23 -1.36 -12.40
CA ARG A 53 -20.98 -0.96 -13.06
C ARG A 53 -19.76 -1.77 -12.62
N VAL A 54 -19.89 -2.60 -11.58
CA VAL A 54 -18.77 -3.39 -11.05
C VAL A 54 -18.13 -4.26 -12.14
N SER A 55 -18.93 -4.97 -12.93
CA SER A 55 -18.39 -5.84 -13.98
C SER A 55 -17.65 -5.05 -15.06
N TYR A 56 -18.21 -3.91 -15.47
CA TYR A 56 -17.58 -3.03 -16.46
C TYR A 56 -16.20 -2.54 -15.98
N TRP A 57 -16.15 -1.99 -14.77
CA TRP A 57 -14.91 -1.43 -14.24
C TRP A 57 -13.87 -2.50 -13.91
N ARG A 58 -14.29 -3.67 -13.40
CA ARG A 58 -13.39 -4.81 -13.21
C ARG A 58 -12.69 -5.19 -14.51
N ASP A 59 -13.45 -5.33 -15.59
CA ASP A 59 -12.89 -5.75 -16.87
C ASP A 59 -11.97 -4.67 -17.45
N GLU A 60 -12.32 -3.39 -17.29
CA GLU A 60 -11.49 -2.26 -17.73
C GLU A 60 -10.19 -2.13 -16.92
N PHE A 61 -10.24 -2.23 -15.58
CA PHE A 61 -9.04 -2.20 -14.75
C PHE A 61 -8.12 -3.39 -15.03
N TYR A 62 -8.69 -4.58 -15.22
CA TYR A 62 -7.92 -5.75 -15.62
C TYR A 62 -7.22 -5.52 -16.97
N ARG A 63 -7.95 -4.99 -17.95
CA ARG A 63 -7.38 -4.65 -19.26
C ARG A 63 -6.23 -3.65 -19.14
N MET A 64 -6.39 -2.57 -18.37
CA MET A 64 -5.36 -1.54 -18.18
C MET A 64 -4.08 -2.08 -17.54
N MET A 65 -4.22 -2.98 -16.55
CA MET A 65 -3.07 -3.60 -15.87
C MET A 65 -2.37 -4.63 -16.76
N THR A 66 -3.12 -5.49 -17.44
CA THR A 66 -2.57 -6.52 -18.34
C THR A 66 -1.92 -5.92 -19.60
N SER A 67 -2.40 -4.77 -20.07
CA SER A 67 -1.76 -4.00 -21.15
C SER A 67 -0.60 -3.11 -20.66
N THR A 68 -0.33 -3.10 -19.34
CA THR A 68 0.68 -2.22 -18.70
C THR A 68 0.48 -0.73 -18.97
N THR A 69 -0.73 -0.32 -19.37
CA THR A 69 -1.08 1.08 -19.60
C THR A 69 -1.18 1.84 -18.27
N PHE A 70 -1.59 1.13 -17.22
CA PHE A 70 -1.62 1.65 -15.86
C PHE A 70 -1.35 0.52 -14.86
N LEU A 71 -0.55 0.80 -13.84
CA LEU A 71 -0.36 -0.07 -12.70
C LEU A 71 -0.54 0.75 -11.41
N PRO A 72 -1.27 0.23 -10.42
CA PRO A 72 -1.30 0.86 -9.12
C PRO A 72 0.04 0.66 -8.39
N ASN A 73 0.22 1.37 -7.27
CA ASN A 73 1.40 1.23 -6.42
C ASN A 73 1.55 -0.19 -5.83
N SER A 74 2.72 -0.46 -5.24
CA SER A 74 3.02 -1.80 -4.72
C SER A 74 2.05 -2.31 -3.64
N PRO A 75 1.65 -1.52 -2.63
CA PRO A 75 0.71 -2.01 -1.62
C PRO A 75 -0.64 -2.43 -2.20
N THR A 76 -1.13 -1.77 -3.25
CA THR A 76 -2.37 -2.21 -3.92
C THR A 76 -2.22 -3.60 -4.52
N LEU A 77 -1.11 -3.86 -5.24
CA LEU A 77 -0.86 -5.16 -5.86
C LEU A 77 -0.69 -6.28 -4.82
N MET A 78 0.02 -5.98 -3.73
CA MET A 78 0.35 -6.94 -2.66
C MET A 78 -0.85 -7.23 -1.75
N ASN A 79 -1.57 -6.20 -1.31
CA ASN A 79 -2.48 -6.29 -0.17
C ASN A 79 -3.96 -6.40 -0.54
N ALA A 80 -4.34 -6.13 -1.79
CA ALA A 80 -5.75 -6.27 -2.21
C ALA A 80 -6.24 -7.73 -2.07
N PRO A 81 -7.52 -7.97 -1.69
CA PRO A 81 -8.54 -6.98 -1.36
C PRO A 81 -8.52 -6.51 0.10
N ASN A 82 -7.89 -7.28 0.98
CA ASN A 82 -8.03 -7.13 2.43
C ASN A 82 -6.72 -6.58 3.01
N GLY A 83 -6.52 -5.27 2.89
CA GLY A 83 -5.34 -4.61 3.44
C GLY A 83 -5.22 -3.14 3.08
N GLN A 84 -4.11 -2.55 3.50
CA GLN A 84 -3.78 -1.15 3.30
C GLN A 84 -3.18 -0.99 1.87
N LEU A 85 -3.79 -0.14 1.02
CA LEU A 85 -3.46 -0.04 -0.42
C LEU A 85 -2.66 1.22 -0.83
N SER A 86 -2.65 2.26 -0.03
CA SER A 86 -1.82 3.48 -0.17
C SER A 86 -0.34 3.25 0.17
N ALA A 87 0.58 3.98 -0.47
CA ALA A 87 2.02 3.84 -0.21
C ALA A 87 2.62 4.99 0.60
N CYS A 88 1.92 6.13 0.72
CA CYS A 88 2.50 7.36 1.24
C CYS A 88 1.67 7.87 2.42
N PHE A 89 2.34 8.10 3.54
CA PHE A 89 1.78 8.64 4.77
C PHE A 89 2.66 9.76 5.31
N VAL A 90 2.05 10.75 5.97
CA VAL A 90 2.76 11.81 6.67
C VAL A 90 2.27 11.83 8.11
N LEU A 91 3.20 11.74 9.06
CA LEU A 91 2.90 11.78 10.49
C LEU A 91 3.41 13.10 11.10
N PRO A 92 2.59 13.81 11.89
CA PRO A 92 3.08 14.93 12.70
C PRO A 92 3.96 14.40 13.86
N VAL A 93 4.91 15.22 14.30
CA VAL A 93 5.73 14.93 15.49
C VAL A 93 5.62 16.15 16.41
N GLU A 94 4.79 16.03 17.44
CA GLU A 94 4.58 17.10 18.42
C GLU A 94 5.69 17.13 19.47
N ASP A 95 5.80 18.26 20.16
CA ASP A 95 6.90 18.57 21.08
C ASP A 95 6.70 18.01 22.50
N SER A 96 6.43 16.71 22.58
CA SER A 96 6.38 15.94 23.83
C SER A 96 6.99 14.57 23.63
N ILE A 97 7.52 13.97 24.71
CA ILE A 97 8.10 12.62 24.62
C ILE A 97 7.01 11.60 24.25
N GLU A 98 5.83 11.74 24.83
CA GLU A 98 4.67 10.91 24.55
C GLU A 98 4.31 10.93 23.07
N ASP A 99 4.18 12.11 22.47
CA ASP A 99 3.82 12.27 21.05
C ASP A 99 4.94 11.82 20.10
N ILE A 100 6.21 12.05 20.47
CA ILE A 100 7.37 11.54 19.71
C ILE A 100 7.29 10.01 19.62
N PHE A 101 7.06 9.32 20.75
CA PHE A 101 7.00 7.87 20.76
C PHE A 101 5.71 7.33 20.13
N GLU A 102 4.60 8.07 20.20
CA GLU A 102 3.38 7.72 19.46
C GLU A 102 3.61 7.81 17.94
N ALA A 103 4.28 8.86 17.44
CA ALA A 103 4.65 8.96 16.03
C ALA A 103 5.56 7.80 15.57
N VAL A 104 6.48 7.35 16.43
CA VAL A 104 7.33 6.17 16.17
C VAL A 104 6.49 4.89 16.09
N LYS A 105 5.51 4.71 16.99
CA LYS A 105 4.59 3.58 16.96
C LYS A 105 3.75 3.57 15.67
N GLU A 106 3.16 4.71 15.31
CA GLU A 106 2.36 4.86 14.09
C GLU A 106 3.19 4.58 12.83
N MET A 107 4.44 5.06 12.78
CA MET A 107 5.39 4.71 11.72
C MET A 107 5.58 3.20 11.62
N ALA A 108 5.80 2.51 12.74
CA ALA A 108 6.01 1.06 12.74
C ALA A 108 4.78 0.30 12.22
N LEU A 109 3.57 0.76 12.55
CA LEU A 109 2.32 0.19 12.05
C LEU A 109 2.17 0.38 10.53
N VAL A 110 2.47 1.58 10.03
CA VAL A 110 2.45 1.90 8.58
C VAL A 110 3.48 1.07 7.81
N GLN A 111 4.71 0.98 8.31
CA GLN A 111 5.77 0.20 7.66
C GLN A 111 5.46 -1.30 7.68
N ARG A 112 4.85 -1.81 8.75
CA ARG A 112 4.39 -3.21 8.83
C ARG A 112 3.42 -3.55 7.70
N SER A 113 2.55 -2.62 7.29
CA SER A 113 1.63 -2.83 6.17
C SER A 113 2.23 -2.51 4.79
N GLY A 114 3.50 -2.13 4.71
CA GLY A 114 4.20 -1.81 3.47
C GLY A 114 4.07 -0.35 3.01
N GLY A 115 3.60 0.54 3.88
CA GLY A 115 3.55 1.98 3.62
C GLY A 115 4.87 2.69 3.95
N GLY A 116 5.15 3.78 3.23
CA GLY A 116 6.22 4.72 3.53
C GLY A 116 5.72 5.89 4.38
N THR A 117 6.61 6.43 5.22
CA THR A 117 6.27 7.50 6.16
C THR A 117 7.21 8.68 6.01
N GLY A 118 6.63 9.87 5.85
CA GLY A 118 7.31 11.16 6.01
C GLY A 118 6.90 11.81 7.34
N PHE A 119 7.71 12.75 7.82
CA PHE A 119 7.49 13.40 9.10
C PHE A 119 7.62 14.91 8.97
N SER A 120 6.82 15.64 9.73
CA SER A 120 7.05 17.05 10.01
C SER A 120 7.66 17.18 11.40
N PHE A 121 8.91 17.63 11.49
CA PHE A 121 9.62 17.87 12.75
C PHE A 121 9.59 19.33 13.19
N SER A 122 8.82 20.17 12.50
CA SER A 122 8.81 21.62 12.73
C SER A 122 8.25 22.06 14.08
N HIS A 123 7.49 21.19 14.77
CA HIS A 123 6.94 21.50 16.09
C HIS A 123 7.94 21.24 17.21
N LEU A 124 8.95 20.39 16.98
CA LEU A 124 9.97 20.11 18.00
C LEU A 124 10.74 21.38 18.35
N ARG A 125 10.89 21.64 19.64
CA ARG A 125 11.69 22.76 20.13
C ARG A 125 13.14 22.63 19.67
N PRO A 126 13.86 23.74 19.47
CA PRO A 126 15.24 23.69 19.04
C PRO A 126 16.13 23.08 20.13
N LYS A 127 17.32 22.62 19.72
CA LYS A 127 18.31 22.08 20.63
C LYS A 127 18.68 23.09 21.72
N GLY A 128 18.62 22.66 22.98
CA GLY A 128 19.00 23.46 24.15
C GLY A 128 17.90 24.36 24.68
N ASP A 129 16.70 24.27 24.11
CA ASP A 129 15.52 24.91 24.69
C ASP A 129 15.05 24.19 25.95
N LEU A 130 14.42 24.94 26.86
CA LEU A 130 14.10 24.48 28.21
C LEU A 130 13.02 23.40 28.20
N VAL A 131 13.26 22.32 28.94
CA VAL A 131 12.24 21.33 29.30
C VAL A 131 11.66 21.67 30.67
N SER A 132 10.56 22.43 30.67
CA SER A 132 9.95 22.99 31.89
C SER A 132 9.67 21.98 33.01
N THR A 133 9.42 20.71 32.68
CA THR A 133 9.12 19.65 33.64
C THR A 133 10.36 19.04 34.30
N THR A 134 11.51 19.01 33.61
CA THR A 134 12.74 18.39 34.11
C THR A 134 13.85 19.41 34.42
N GLY A 135 13.69 20.66 33.98
CA GLY A 135 14.70 21.72 34.10
C GLY A 135 15.93 21.51 33.20
N GLY A 136 15.85 20.55 32.27
CA GLY A 136 16.89 20.24 31.29
C GLY A 136 16.81 21.07 30.01
#